data_AF-A0A6A5ZV46-F1
#
_entry.id   AF-A0A6A5ZV46-F1
#
_cell.length_a   1.000
_cell.length_b   1.000
_cell.length_c   1.000
_cell.angle_alpha   90.00
_cell.angle_beta   90.00
_cell.angle_gamma   90.00
#
_symmetry.space_group_name_H-M   'P 1'
#
loop_
_entity.id
_entity.type
_entity.pdbx_description
1 polymer ?
#
loop_
_entity_poly.entity_id
_entity_poly.type
_entity_poly.pdbx_seq_one_letter_code
_entity_poly.pdbx_strand_id
1 'polypeptide(L)'
;MSINQGAPPIPTFCLSPTIMGSSPSYKRWKCQIKNHFKTRGRSSIPRRSSSCETIIPMEDLPLDKQVLRVSAEGNIQILRHLLDKWDETHAHSEKDYNFITDVIAGAVRSRKAETLEFLFTRYPDFPDQDPYVACIHDRIFMECVGLDMWKVLVGRFPRVEQFDLGHMGDHLGNVAIRNDMEFVTYLLDHGADASTARYATQPILRWLTIPPWNESSGNTNMINLLRQHGATEEKFKF
;
A
#
# COMPACT_ATOMS: atom_id res chain seq x y z
N MET A 1 22.46 20.04 57.65
CA MET A 1 22.98 19.72 56.31
C MET A 1 21.86 19.05 55.53
N SER A 2 21.11 19.81 54.75
CA SER A 2 20.00 19.28 53.94
C SER A 2 20.48 19.09 52.51
N ILE A 3 20.42 17.85 52.02
CA ILE A 3 20.85 17.49 50.67
C ILE A 3 19.64 17.66 49.75
N ASN A 4 19.73 18.66 48.88
CA ASN A 4 18.73 18.99 47.88
C ASN A 4 18.91 18.03 46.69
N GLN A 5 18.00 17.08 46.48
CA GLN A 5 18.01 16.20 45.31
C GLN A 5 17.32 16.90 44.14
N GLY A 6 18.12 17.44 43.23
CA GLY A 6 17.64 18.00 41.96
C GLY A 6 17.18 16.89 41.01
N ALA A 7 16.02 17.11 40.37
CA ALA A 7 15.50 16.23 39.34
C ALA A 7 16.40 16.23 38.08
N PRO A 8 16.53 15.10 37.36
CA PRO A 8 17.32 15.04 36.13
C PRO A 8 16.62 15.77 34.97
N PRO A 9 17.39 16.29 33.99
CA PRO A 9 16.84 17.01 32.85
C PRO A 9 16.10 16.06 31.88
N ILE A 10 15.01 16.56 31.33
CA ILE A 10 14.23 15.90 30.27
C ILE A 10 15.03 15.98 28.96
N PRO A 11 15.21 14.88 28.21
CA PRO A 11 15.92 14.90 26.94
C PRO A 11 15.08 15.58 25.86
N THR A 12 15.63 16.66 25.30
CA THR A 12 15.10 17.35 24.12
C THR A 12 15.42 16.53 22.87
N PHE A 13 14.42 15.90 22.26
CA PHE A 13 14.59 15.27 20.95
C PHE A 13 14.53 16.34 19.85
N CYS A 14 15.69 16.62 19.24
CA CYS A 14 15.77 17.38 17.99
C CYS A 14 15.33 16.46 16.83
N LEU A 15 14.13 16.68 16.28
CA LEU A 15 13.74 16.14 14.99
C LEU A 15 14.41 16.96 13.89
N SER A 16 15.49 16.43 13.32
CA SER A 16 16.06 16.95 12.07
C SER A 16 15.19 16.49 10.89
N PRO A 17 14.87 17.35 9.92
CA PRO A 17 14.15 16.94 8.72
C PRO A 17 15.09 16.15 7.81
N THR A 18 14.89 14.83 7.73
CA THR A 18 15.56 13.99 6.74
C THR A 18 14.99 14.32 5.36
N ILE A 19 15.76 15.07 4.57
CA ILE A 19 15.51 15.27 3.15
C ILE A 19 15.72 13.92 2.47
N MET A 20 14.63 13.22 2.15
CA MET A 20 14.68 11.98 1.38
C MET A 20 15.18 12.25 -0.04
N GLY A 21 16.36 11.72 -0.35
CA GLY A 21 16.88 11.62 -1.71
C GLY A 21 15.93 10.82 -2.61
N SER A 22 15.84 11.24 -3.86
CA SER A 22 14.95 10.71 -4.89
C SER A 22 15.25 9.24 -5.21
N SER A 23 14.50 8.35 -4.56
CA SER A 23 14.58 6.90 -4.78
C SER A 23 14.24 6.50 -6.24
N PRO A 24 14.92 5.50 -6.83
CA PRO A 24 14.61 4.92 -8.13
C PRO A 24 13.13 4.55 -8.35
N SER A 25 12.38 4.29 -7.27
CA SER A 25 10.92 4.10 -7.26
C SER A 25 10.16 5.25 -7.94
N TYR A 26 10.67 6.47 -7.84
CA TYR A 26 10.08 7.69 -8.39
C TYR A 26 10.05 7.71 -9.93
N LYS A 27 11.06 7.15 -10.61
CA LYS A 27 11.11 7.11 -12.08
C LYS A 27 10.14 6.08 -12.67
N ARG A 28 9.95 4.94 -12.00
CA ARG A 28 9.03 3.88 -12.43
C ARG A 28 7.55 4.31 -12.27
N TRP A 29 7.27 5.09 -11.23
CA TRP A 29 5.93 5.57 -10.89
C TRP A 29 5.34 6.62 -11.85
N LYS A 30 6.15 7.57 -12.36
CA LYS A 30 5.68 8.56 -13.36
C LYS A 30 5.09 7.92 -14.63
N CYS A 31 5.47 6.68 -14.93
CA CYS A 31 4.94 5.92 -16.06
C CYS A 31 3.58 5.26 -15.76
N GLN A 32 3.33 4.84 -14.52
CA GLN A 32 2.09 4.16 -14.11
C GLN A 32 0.92 5.12 -13.90
N ILE A 33 1.15 6.30 -13.31
CA ILE A 33 0.12 7.34 -13.17
C ILE A 33 -0.44 7.77 -14.52
N LYS A 34 0.43 8.05 -15.51
CA LYS A 34 -0.02 8.43 -16.86
C LYS A 34 -0.92 7.37 -17.54
N ASN A 35 -0.79 6.09 -17.16
CA ASN A 35 -1.57 5.00 -17.72
C ASN A 35 -2.87 4.74 -16.93
N HIS A 36 -2.89 4.96 -15.61
CA HIS A 36 -4.07 4.74 -14.78
C HIS A 36 -5.18 5.78 -15.07
N PHE A 37 -4.83 7.07 -15.26
CA PHE A 37 -5.81 8.14 -15.50
C PHE A 37 -6.36 8.21 -16.94
N LYS A 38 -5.81 7.45 -17.90
CA LYS A 38 -6.29 7.42 -19.29
C LYS A 38 -7.49 6.50 -19.54
N THR A 39 -7.93 5.71 -18.56
CA THR A 39 -8.86 4.58 -18.80
C THR A 39 -10.31 4.80 -18.35
N ARG A 40 -10.68 5.98 -17.80
CA ARG A 40 -12.04 6.21 -17.29
C ARG A 40 -12.89 7.27 -18.01
N GLY A 41 -12.41 7.85 -19.11
CA GLY A 41 -13.25 8.65 -20.03
C GLY A 41 -13.31 7.99 -21.39
N ARG A 42 -14.50 7.85 -21.99
CA ARG A 42 -14.72 7.30 -23.34
C ARG A 42 -13.83 8.04 -24.37
N SER A 43 -12.65 7.48 -24.62
CA SER A 43 -11.76 7.84 -25.70
C SER A 43 -11.24 6.54 -26.26
N SER A 44 -11.50 6.31 -27.54
CA SER A 44 -10.95 5.25 -28.36
C SER A 44 -9.44 5.46 -28.52
N ILE A 45 -8.69 5.29 -27.43
CA ILE A 45 -7.26 5.07 -27.49
C ILE A 45 -7.10 3.72 -28.20
N PRO A 46 -6.32 3.63 -29.29
CA PRO A 46 -6.05 2.34 -29.91
C PRO A 46 -5.51 1.45 -28.81
N ARG A 47 -6.20 0.32 -28.53
CA ARG A 47 -5.64 -0.76 -27.73
C ARG A 47 -4.23 -0.94 -28.28
N ARG A 48 -3.20 -0.72 -27.46
CA ARG A 48 -1.85 -1.17 -27.80
C ARG A 48 -2.08 -2.57 -28.36
N SER A 49 -1.76 -2.76 -29.63
CA SER A 49 -1.85 -4.06 -30.26
C SER A 49 -1.26 -5.02 -29.25
N SER A 50 -2.07 -5.98 -28.82
CA SER A 50 -1.64 -7.05 -27.93
C SER A 50 -0.46 -7.68 -28.64
N SER A 51 0.75 -7.19 -28.36
CA SER A 51 1.97 -7.89 -28.70
C SER A 51 1.71 -9.26 -28.13
N CYS A 52 1.67 -10.26 -29.00
CA CYS A 52 1.44 -11.64 -28.64
C CYS A 52 2.53 -11.97 -27.61
N GLU A 53 2.25 -11.77 -26.33
CA GLU A 53 3.18 -12.13 -25.26
C GLU A 53 3.22 -13.64 -25.32
N THR A 54 4.35 -14.17 -25.78
CA THR A 54 4.59 -15.61 -25.79
C THR A 54 4.39 -16.10 -24.36
N ILE A 55 3.31 -16.83 -24.14
CA ILE A 55 2.99 -17.42 -22.84
C ILE A 55 4.01 -18.54 -22.63
N ILE A 56 5.04 -18.28 -21.83
CA ILE A 56 5.97 -19.32 -21.39
C ILE A 56 5.21 -20.24 -20.43
N PRO A 57 5.20 -21.57 -20.67
CA PRO A 57 4.65 -22.55 -19.74
C PRO A 57 5.26 -22.39 -18.35
N MET A 58 4.50 -22.66 -17.29
CA MET A 58 4.96 -22.44 -15.91
C MET A 58 6.15 -23.33 -15.57
N GLU A 59 6.18 -24.53 -16.14
CA GLU A 59 7.14 -25.60 -15.92
C GLU A 59 8.54 -25.24 -16.45
N ASP A 60 8.59 -24.37 -17.46
CA ASP A 60 9.83 -23.90 -18.10
C ASP A 60 10.45 -22.71 -17.37
N LEU A 61 9.75 -22.11 -16.40
CA LEU A 61 10.26 -20.99 -15.62
C LEU A 61 11.21 -21.48 -14.52
N PRO A 62 12.27 -20.71 -14.18
CA PRO A 62 13.03 -20.95 -12.95
C PRO A 62 12.13 -20.95 -11.70
N LEU A 63 12.50 -21.70 -10.66
CA LEU A 63 11.64 -21.91 -9.48
C LEU A 63 11.21 -20.61 -8.79
N ASP A 64 12.11 -19.63 -8.65
CA ASP A 64 11.78 -18.31 -8.09
C ASP A 64 10.65 -17.63 -8.91
N LYS A 65 10.72 -17.71 -10.23
CA LYS A 65 9.71 -17.14 -11.14
C LYS A 65 8.39 -17.90 -11.08
N GLN A 66 8.42 -19.22 -10.90
CA GLN A 66 7.21 -20.01 -10.65
C GLN A 66 6.52 -19.56 -9.36
N VAL A 67 7.26 -19.47 -8.26
CA VAL A 67 6.72 -19.01 -6.95
C VAL A 67 6.11 -17.60 -7.08
N LEU A 68 6.83 -16.65 -7.67
CA LEU A 68 6.35 -15.27 -7.82
C LEU A 68 5.09 -15.19 -8.68
N ARG A 69 5.01 -15.97 -9.77
CA ARG A 69 3.83 -16.04 -10.63
C ARG A 69 2.63 -16.61 -9.88
N VAL A 70 2.80 -17.78 -9.26
CA VAL A 70 1.73 -18.48 -8.53
C VAL A 70 1.26 -17.67 -7.31
N SER A 71 2.16 -16.94 -6.66
CA SER A 71 1.81 -16.00 -5.59
C SER A 71 0.90 -14.88 -6.13
N ALA A 72 1.24 -14.28 -7.27
CA ALA A 72 0.41 -13.26 -7.90
C ALA A 72 -0.95 -13.78 -8.40
N GLU A 73 -1.05 -15.07 -8.72
CA GLU A 73 -2.32 -15.75 -9.06
C GLU A 73 -3.14 -16.11 -7.79
N GLY A 74 -2.50 -16.12 -6.61
CA GLY A 74 -3.10 -16.50 -5.33
C GLY A 74 -3.63 -17.93 -5.31
N ASN A 75 -2.86 -18.87 -5.88
CA ASN A 75 -3.14 -20.29 -5.79
C ASN A 75 -2.33 -20.90 -4.63
N ILE A 76 -2.92 -20.88 -3.42
CA ILE A 76 -2.25 -21.30 -2.19
C ILE A 76 -1.73 -22.74 -2.25
N GLN A 77 -2.44 -23.64 -2.94
CA GLN A 77 -2.05 -25.05 -2.99
C GLN A 77 -0.77 -25.25 -3.80
N ILE A 78 -0.70 -24.66 -5.00
CA ILE A 78 0.53 -24.70 -5.82
C ILE A 78 1.63 -23.88 -5.14
N LEU A 79 1.28 -22.72 -4.56
CA LEU A 79 2.25 -21.85 -3.89
C LEU A 79 2.93 -22.59 -2.73
N ARG A 80 2.17 -23.31 -1.90
CA ARG A 80 2.70 -24.14 -0.81
C ARG A 80 3.70 -25.16 -1.32
N HIS A 81 3.32 -25.93 -2.34
CA HIS A 81 4.20 -26.94 -2.93
C HIS A 81 5.51 -26.34 -3.47
N LEU A 82 5.43 -25.21 -4.18
CA LEU A 82 6.60 -24.53 -4.74
C LEU A 82 7.49 -23.92 -3.66
N LEU A 83 6.91 -23.39 -2.58
CA LEU A 83 7.66 -22.86 -1.44
C LEU A 83 8.34 -23.96 -0.64
N ASP A 84 7.72 -25.13 -0.47
CA ASP A 84 8.36 -26.28 0.17
C ASP A 84 9.60 -26.71 -0.65
N LYS A 85 9.46 -26.80 -1.98
CA LYS A 85 10.58 -27.08 -2.88
C LYS A 85 11.65 -25.98 -2.83
N TRP A 86 11.25 -24.72 -2.72
CA TRP A 86 12.19 -23.60 -2.60
C TRP A 86 13.03 -23.71 -1.33
N ASP A 87 12.39 -24.00 -0.20
CA ASP A 87 13.06 -24.13 1.09
C ASP A 87 14.04 -25.32 1.09
N GLU A 88 13.69 -26.43 0.43
CA GLU A 88 14.61 -27.58 0.24
C GLU A 88 15.87 -27.19 -0.52
N THR A 89 15.75 -26.41 -1.61
CA THR A 89 16.89 -26.00 -2.43
C THR A 89 17.73 -24.88 -1.81
N HIS A 90 17.17 -24.16 -0.83
CA HIS A 90 17.79 -22.99 -0.18
C HIS A 90 18.00 -23.18 1.33
N ALA A 91 17.96 -24.42 1.83
CA ALA A 91 18.00 -24.74 3.27
C ALA A 91 19.25 -24.20 4.02
N HIS A 92 20.31 -23.83 3.29
CA HIS A 92 21.57 -23.34 3.86
C HIS A 92 21.82 -21.84 3.66
N SER A 93 20.93 -21.11 2.97
CA SER A 93 21.05 -19.66 2.87
C SER A 93 20.37 -18.97 4.05
N GLU A 94 20.96 -17.88 4.53
CA GLU A 94 20.25 -16.90 5.35
C GLU A 94 18.91 -16.54 4.67
N LYS A 95 17.87 -16.28 5.46
CA LYS A 95 16.53 -15.98 4.92
C LYS A 95 16.63 -14.84 3.91
N ASP A 96 16.33 -15.15 2.65
CA ASP A 96 16.25 -14.16 1.59
C ASP A 96 14.95 -13.36 1.73
N TYR A 97 14.97 -12.40 2.65
CA TYR A 97 13.83 -11.51 2.88
C TYR A 97 13.48 -10.68 1.64
N ASN A 98 14.40 -10.47 0.70
CA ASN A 98 14.05 -9.79 -0.55
C ASN A 98 13.14 -10.67 -1.40
N PHE A 99 13.50 -11.94 -1.58
CA PHE A 99 12.64 -12.91 -2.27
C PHE A 99 11.29 -13.07 -1.55
N ILE A 100 11.29 -13.26 -0.23
CA ILE A 100 10.04 -13.41 0.54
C ILE A 100 9.17 -12.14 0.42
N THR A 101 9.77 -10.95 0.46
CA THR A 101 9.05 -9.68 0.25
C THR A 101 8.43 -9.62 -1.15
N ASP A 102 9.14 -10.05 -2.19
CA ASP A 102 8.60 -10.11 -3.56
C ASP A 102 7.46 -11.12 -3.67
N VAL A 103 7.55 -12.27 -2.98
CA VAL A 103 6.46 -13.26 -2.91
C VAL A 103 5.23 -12.65 -2.23
N ILE A 104 5.39 -11.98 -1.09
CA ILE A 104 4.28 -11.33 -0.36
C ILE A 104 3.68 -10.17 -1.17
N ALA A 105 4.51 -9.32 -1.78
CA ALA A 105 4.07 -8.25 -2.66
C ALA A 105 3.39 -8.79 -3.93
N GLY A 106 3.76 -9.99 -4.38
CA GLY A 106 3.06 -10.77 -5.39
C GLY A 106 1.65 -11.14 -4.93
N ALA A 107 1.51 -11.71 -3.74
CA ALA A 107 0.20 -12.11 -3.18
C ALA A 107 -0.79 -10.95 -3.06
N VAL A 108 -0.32 -9.73 -2.77
CA VAL A 108 -1.17 -8.53 -2.79
C VAL A 108 -1.89 -8.36 -4.13
N ARG A 109 -1.22 -8.62 -5.26
CA ARG A 109 -1.83 -8.51 -6.61
C ARG A 109 -2.95 -9.52 -6.86
N SER A 110 -2.93 -10.65 -6.15
CA SER A 110 -3.98 -11.67 -6.29
C SER A 110 -5.34 -11.23 -5.74
N ARG A 111 -5.36 -10.21 -4.84
CA ARG A 111 -6.56 -9.73 -4.14
C ARG A 111 -7.26 -10.79 -3.29
N LYS A 112 -6.57 -11.88 -2.93
CA LYS A 112 -7.06 -12.93 -2.02
C LYS A 112 -6.37 -12.81 -0.67
N ALA A 113 -7.07 -12.27 0.32
CA ALA A 113 -6.55 -12.02 1.67
C ALA A 113 -5.96 -13.30 2.31
N GLU A 114 -6.55 -14.46 2.03
CA GLU A 114 -6.12 -15.77 2.51
C GLU A 114 -4.71 -16.14 2.02
N THR A 115 -4.31 -15.66 0.83
CA THR A 115 -2.95 -15.89 0.33
C THR A 115 -1.94 -15.08 1.14
N LEU A 116 -2.28 -13.84 1.49
CA LEU A 116 -1.45 -12.98 2.31
C LEU A 116 -1.35 -13.53 3.75
N GLU A 117 -2.45 -13.96 4.33
CA GLU A 117 -2.50 -14.61 5.66
C GLU A 117 -1.66 -15.90 5.68
N PHE A 118 -1.78 -16.73 4.64
CA PHE A 118 -0.97 -17.93 4.49
C PHE A 118 0.53 -17.61 4.53
N LEU A 119 0.97 -16.58 3.79
CA LEU A 119 2.37 -16.19 3.75
C LEU A 119 2.86 -15.63 5.10
N PHE A 120 2.09 -14.79 5.78
CA PHE A 120 2.46 -14.32 7.12
C PHE A 120 2.46 -15.44 8.18
N THR A 121 1.61 -16.45 8.03
CA THR A 121 1.61 -17.65 8.87
C THR A 121 2.85 -18.50 8.61
N ARG A 122 3.24 -18.66 7.34
CA ARG A 122 4.44 -19.42 6.95
C ARG A 122 5.74 -18.73 7.38
N TYR A 123 5.78 -17.40 7.33
CA TYR A 123 6.94 -16.58 7.67
C TYR A 123 6.68 -15.74 8.93
N PRO A 124 6.58 -16.38 10.12
CA PRO A 124 6.20 -15.71 11.37
C PRO A 124 7.28 -14.76 11.92
N ASP A 125 8.48 -14.78 11.36
CA ASP A 125 9.58 -13.88 11.69
C ASP A 125 9.87 -12.86 10.57
N PHE A 126 8.96 -12.73 9.59
CA PHE A 126 9.06 -11.67 8.59
C PHE A 126 9.19 -10.31 9.29
N PRO A 127 10.22 -9.51 8.92
CA PRO A 127 10.55 -8.28 9.62
C PRO A 127 9.39 -7.28 9.57
N ASP A 128 9.13 -6.62 10.70
CA ASP A 128 8.11 -5.58 10.84
C ASP A 128 8.62 -4.16 10.48
N GLN A 129 9.86 -4.07 10.00
CA GLN A 129 10.56 -2.84 9.71
C GLN A 129 10.62 -2.51 8.21
N ASP A 130 10.85 -1.23 7.92
CA ASP A 130 11.19 -0.72 6.58
C ASP A 130 12.51 -1.38 6.08
N PRO A 131 12.64 -1.71 4.78
CA PRO A 131 11.71 -1.44 3.67
C PRO A 131 10.68 -2.52 3.40
N TYR A 132 10.74 -3.64 4.11
CA TYR A 132 10.00 -4.85 3.77
C TYR A 132 8.48 -4.63 3.89
N VAL A 133 8.02 -4.17 5.06
CA VAL A 133 6.58 -3.91 5.28
C VAL A 133 6.10 -2.71 4.47
N ALA A 134 6.92 -1.67 4.33
CA ALA A 134 6.58 -0.47 3.56
C ALA A 134 6.27 -0.81 2.08
N CYS A 135 7.02 -1.75 1.49
CA CYS A 135 6.75 -2.23 0.12
C CYS A 135 5.36 -2.87 -0.01
N ILE A 136 4.96 -3.69 0.97
CA ILE A 136 3.66 -4.39 0.97
C ILE A 136 2.54 -3.37 1.19
N HIS A 137 2.73 -2.46 2.15
CA HIS A 137 1.86 -1.33 2.43
C HIS A 137 1.58 -0.51 1.16
N ASP A 138 2.63 -0.02 0.51
CA ASP A 138 2.49 0.81 -0.70
C ASP A 138 1.78 0.05 -1.82
N ARG A 139 2.02 -1.26 -1.94
CA ARG A 139 1.38 -2.11 -2.95
C ARG A 139 -0.14 -2.20 -2.77
N ILE A 140 -0.62 -2.30 -1.52
CA ILE A 140 -2.06 -2.37 -1.22
C ILE A 140 -2.76 -1.13 -1.79
N PHE A 141 -2.18 0.04 -1.56
CA PHE A 141 -2.73 1.28 -2.10
C PHE A 141 -2.48 1.36 -3.61
N MET A 142 -1.29 1.12 -4.14
CA MET A 142 -1.03 1.27 -5.57
C MET A 142 -1.88 0.35 -6.47
N GLU A 143 -2.18 -0.87 -6.03
CA GLU A 143 -2.92 -1.87 -6.82
C GLU A 143 -4.43 -1.87 -6.52
N CYS A 144 -4.89 -1.00 -5.60
CA CYS A 144 -6.30 -0.86 -5.21
C CYS A 144 -6.96 -2.20 -4.82
N VAL A 145 -6.32 -2.94 -3.92
CA VAL A 145 -6.69 -4.33 -3.61
C VAL A 145 -7.80 -4.46 -2.56
N GLY A 146 -8.13 -3.37 -1.86
CA GLY A 146 -9.29 -3.26 -0.97
C GLY A 146 -8.98 -3.46 0.52
N LEU A 147 -10.04 -3.34 1.33
CA LEU A 147 -10.01 -3.33 2.79
C LEU A 147 -9.54 -4.66 3.40
N ASP A 148 -9.88 -5.80 2.82
CA ASP A 148 -9.53 -7.10 3.41
C ASP A 148 -8.01 -7.32 3.47
N MET A 149 -7.29 -6.92 2.41
CA MET A 149 -5.82 -6.95 2.41
C MET A 149 -5.22 -6.00 3.44
N TRP A 150 -5.82 -4.83 3.61
CA TRP A 150 -5.42 -3.87 4.63
C TRP A 150 -5.58 -4.45 6.04
N LYS A 151 -6.72 -5.08 6.32
CA LYS A 151 -6.98 -5.74 7.61
C LYS A 151 -5.95 -6.82 7.93
N VAL A 152 -5.57 -7.65 6.94
CA VAL A 152 -4.51 -8.66 7.13
C VAL A 152 -3.18 -7.98 7.46
N LEU A 153 -2.80 -6.93 6.72
CA LEU A 153 -1.54 -6.23 6.93
C LEU A 153 -1.48 -5.56 8.31
N VAL A 154 -2.50 -4.78 8.69
CA VAL A 154 -2.57 -4.09 9.98
C VAL A 154 -2.69 -5.06 11.13
N GLY A 155 -3.48 -6.13 10.98
CA GLY A 155 -3.61 -7.18 11.99
C GLY A 155 -2.27 -7.84 12.30
N ARG A 156 -1.37 -7.93 11.30
CA ARG A 156 -0.02 -8.46 11.48
C ARG A 156 0.98 -7.41 11.95
N PHE A 157 0.91 -6.19 11.41
CA PHE A 157 1.86 -5.11 11.67
C PHE A 157 1.11 -3.81 12.01
N PRO A 158 0.61 -3.63 13.25
CA PRO A 158 -0.24 -2.47 13.59
C PRO A 158 0.42 -1.10 13.32
N ARG A 159 1.75 -1.02 13.40
CA ARG A 159 2.51 0.22 13.13
C ARG A 159 2.28 0.78 11.72
N VAL A 160 1.86 -0.04 10.75
CA VAL A 160 1.64 0.42 9.37
C VAL A 160 0.52 1.45 9.24
N GLU A 161 -0.39 1.54 10.23
CA GLU A 161 -1.41 2.60 10.29
C GLU A 161 -0.79 4.00 10.36
N GLN A 162 0.45 4.11 10.83
CA GLN A 162 1.17 5.38 10.94
C GLN A 162 2.02 5.67 9.70
N PHE A 163 2.07 4.77 8.73
CA PHE A 163 2.92 4.95 7.55
C PHE A 163 2.30 5.99 6.62
N ASP A 164 3.12 6.89 6.11
CA ASP A 164 2.72 7.87 5.11
C ASP A 164 2.91 7.26 3.71
N LEU A 165 2.00 7.51 2.76
CA LEU A 165 2.15 7.07 1.37
C LEU A 165 3.00 8.06 0.55
N GLY A 166 3.79 8.89 1.24
CA GLY A 166 4.65 9.91 0.66
C GLY A 166 3.85 10.90 -0.18
N HIS A 167 4.34 11.08 -1.40
CA HIS A 167 3.73 11.93 -2.41
C HIS A 167 2.35 11.45 -2.91
N MET A 168 1.85 10.28 -2.49
CA MET A 168 0.46 9.87 -2.77
C MET A 168 -0.52 10.41 -1.73
N GLY A 169 -0.05 10.94 -0.60
CA GLY A 169 -0.89 11.44 0.49
C GLY A 169 -0.97 10.45 1.66
N ASP A 170 -2.09 10.42 2.38
CA ASP A 170 -2.35 9.45 3.45
C ASP A 170 -3.33 8.35 3.01
N HIS A 171 -3.56 7.36 3.88
CA HIS A 171 -4.46 6.25 3.60
C HIS A 171 -5.86 6.74 3.26
N LEU A 172 -6.42 7.62 4.10
CA LEU A 172 -7.79 8.12 3.99
C LEU A 172 -8.01 8.88 2.68
N GLY A 173 -7.09 9.76 2.29
CA GLY A 173 -7.14 10.46 1.01
C GLY A 173 -7.03 9.53 -0.19
N ASN A 174 -6.19 8.48 -0.12
CA ASN A 174 -6.03 7.50 -1.20
C ASN A 174 -7.27 6.63 -1.41
N VAL A 175 -7.96 6.23 -0.34
CA VAL A 175 -9.19 5.43 -0.47
C VAL A 175 -10.37 6.31 -0.86
N ALA A 176 -10.42 7.55 -0.36
CA ALA A 176 -11.47 8.50 -0.68
C ALA A 176 -11.49 8.91 -2.15
N ILE A 177 -10.32 9.17 -2.76
CA ILE A 177 -10.26 9.55 -4.19
C ILE A 177 -10.74 8.43 -5.14
N ARG A 178 -10.79 7.20 -4.63
CA ARG A 178 -11.29 6.02 -5.36
C ARG A 178 -12.77 5.75 -5.13
N ASN A 179 -13.39 6.56 -4.26
CA ASN A 179 -14.77 6.39 -3.82
C ASN A 179 -15.03 5.01 -3.15
N ASP A 180 -14.03 4.50 -2.41
CA ASP A 180 -14.14 3.26 -1.63
C ASP A 180 -14.77 3.57 -0.26
N MET A 181 -16.11 3.65 -0.24
CA MET A 181 -16.88 4.04 0.94
C MET A 181 -16.67 3.11 2.13
N GLU A 182 -16.55 1.80 1.89
CA GLU A 182 -16.36 0.81 2.95
C GLU A 182 -15.00 1.01 3.64
N PHE A 183 -13.94 1.16 2.85
CA PHE A 183 -12.60 1.39 3.38
C PHE A 183 -12.48 2.76 4.06
N VAL A 184 -13.08 3.81 3.51
CA VAL A 184 -13.13 5.13 4.16
C VAL A 184 -13.82 5.05 5.52
N THR A 185 -14.99 4.41 5.59
CA THR A 185 -15.74 4.27 6.85
C THR A 185 -14.89 3.51 7.87
N TYR A 186 -14.27 2.40 7.46
CA TYR A 186 -13.36 1.65 8.32
C TYR A 186 -12.23 2.52 8.89
N LEU A 187 -11.54 3.31 8.05
CA LEU A 187 -10.45 4.16 8.52
C LEU A 187 -10.94 5.24 9.50
N LEU A 188 -12.08 5.87 9.23
CA LEU A 188 -12.68 6.87 10.11
C LEU A 188 -13.08 6.27 11.46
N ASP A 189 -13.69 5.09 11.46
CA ASP A 189 -14.07 4.35 12.68
C ASP A 189 -12.84 3.95 13.52
N HIS A 190 -11.68 3.82 12.89
CA HIS A 190 -10.39 3.52 13.53
C HIS A 190 -9.54 4.77 13.80
N GLY A 191 -10.15 5.96 13.79
CA GLY A 191 -9.52 7.18 14.26
C GLY A 191 -8.70 7.95 13.22
N ALA A 192 -8.82 7.61 11.93
CA ALA A 192 -8.25 8.45 10.89
C ALA A 192 -8.89 9.85 10.92
N ASP A 193 -8.04 10.88 10.91
CA ASP A 193 -8.49 12.28 10.97
C ASP A 193 -8.83 12.82 9.58
N ALA A 194 -10.12 12.99 9.30
CA ALA A 194 -10.59 13.51 8.02
C ALA A 194 -10.18 14.98 7.79
N SER A 195 -9.91 15.75 8.87
CA SER A 195 -9.50 17.15 8.74
C SER A 195 -8.12 17.29 8.12
N THR A 196 -7.24 16.30 8.29
CA THR A 196 -5.88 16.25 7.75
C THR A 196 -5.71 15.35 6.53
N ALA A 197 -6.79 14.68 6.11
CA ALA A 197 -6.81 13.78 4.96
C ALA A 197 -6.36 14.46 3.67
N ARG A 198 -5.34 13.90 3.02
CA ARG A 198 -4.73 14.42 1.79
C ARG A 198 -4.57 13.36 0.73
N TYR A 199 -4.78 13.76 -0.51
CA TYR A 199 -4.31 13.04 -1.68
C TYR A 199 -3.23 13.87 -2.38
N ALA A 200 -2.09 13.23 -2.62
CA ALA A 200 -0.84 13.93 -2.86
C ALA A 200 -0.57 15.00 -1.79
N THR A 201 -0.37 16.26 -2.18
CA THR A 201 -0.06 17.37 -1.26
C THR A 201 -1.25 18.27 -0.97
N GLN A 202 -2.46 17.89 -1.36
CA GLN A 202 -3.65 18.74 -1.21
C GLN A 202 -4.71 18.04 -0.35
N PRO A 203 -5.54 18.81 0.39
CA PRO A 203 -6.70 18.29 1.09
C PRO A 203 -7.58 17.45 0.15
N ILE A 204 -8.08 16.32 0.64
CA ILE A 204 -8.84 15.38 -0.18
C ILE A 204 -10.10 16.00 -0.79
N LEU A 205 -10.81 16.84 -0.04
CA LEU A 205 -12.05 17.47 -0.55
C LEU A 205 -11.79 18.33 -1.78
N ARG A 206 -10.65 19.01 -1.86
CA ARG A 206 -10.26 19.79 -3.04
C ARG A 206 -10.19 18.90 -4.29
N TRP A 207 -9.71 17.67 -4.17
CA TRP A 207 -9.68 16.75 -5.30
C TRP A 207 -11.07 16.27 -5.69
N LEU A 208 -11.91 15.95 -4.70
CA LEU A 208 -13.26 15.44 -4.93
C LEU A 208 -14.23 16.48 -5.51
N THR A 209 -13.98 17.79 -5.32
CA THR A 209 -14.84 18.88 -5.81
C THR A 209 -14.45 19.43 -7.18
N ILE A 210 -13.30 19.04 -7.74
CA ILE A 210 -12.82 19.52 -9.05
C ILE A 210 -13.21 18.53 -10.18
N PRO A 211 -13.70 19.00 -11.33
CA PRO A 211 -13.94 18.13 -12.49
C PRO A 211 -12.65 17.44 -13.00
N PRO A 212 -12.72 16.20 -13.52
CA PRO A 212 -13.93 15.39 -13.72
C PRO A 212 -14.32 14.57 -12.49
N TRP A 213 -13.62 14.71 -11.36
CA TRP A 213 -13.85 13.88 -10.18
C TRP A 213 -15.24 14.11 -9.61
N ASN A 214 -15.70 15.35 -9.50
CA ASN A 214 -17.01 15.67 -8.94
C ASN A 214 -18.23 15.24 -9.78
N GLU A 215 -18.06 14.71 -10.99
CA GLU A 215 -19.16 14.40 -11.92
C GLU A 215 -19.84 13.05 -11.65
N SER A 216 -19.31 12.24 -10.73
CA SER A 216 -19.93 10.98 -10.33
C SER A 216 -20.78 11.14 -9.06
N SER A 217 -22.01 10.62 -9.07
CA SER A 217 -22.91 10.63 -7.90
C SER A 217 -22.30 9.96 -6.66
N GLY A 218 -21.38 9.01 -6.86
CA GLY A 218 -20.61 8.38 -5.79
C GLY A 218 -19.84 9.39 -4.95
N ASN A 219 -19.27 10.42 -5.58
CA ASN A 219 -18.43 11.39 -4.88
C ASN A 219 -19.24 12.34 -3.97
N THR A 220 -20.54 12.54 -4.21
CA THR A 220 -21.38 13.32 -3.30
C THR A 220 -21.46 12.69 -1.91
N ASN A 221 -21.63 11.36 -1.84
CA ASN A 221 -21.68 10.65 -0.57
C ASN A 221 -20.33 10.69 0.16
N MET A 222 -19.23 10.49 -0.57
CA MET A 222 -17.88 10.60 -0.03
C MET A 222 -17.58 12.01 0.53
N ILE A 223 -17.93 13.06 -0.22
CA ILE A 223 -17.76 14.45 0.21
C ILE A 223 -18.56 14.72 1.49
N ASN A 224 -19.83 14.27 1.54
CA ASN A 224 -20.69 14.47 2.70
C ASN A 224 -20.15 13.74 3.93
N LEU A 225 -19.71 12.48 3.77
CA LEU A 225 -19.09 11.70 4.84
C LEU A 225 -17.84 12.41 5.38
N LEU A 226 -16.91 12.80 4.51
CA LEU A 226 -15.68 13.48 4.94
C LEU A 226 -15.96 14.81 5.64
N ARG A 227 -16.95 15.59 5.16
CA ARG A 227 -17.37 16.84 5.82
C ARG A 227 -17.98 16.61 7.20
N GLN A 228 -18.77 15.54 7.37
CA GLN A 228 -19.31 15.15 8.68
C GLN A 228 -18.19 14.85 9.69
N HIS A 229 -17.06 14.35 9.21
CA HIS A 229 -15.85 14.09 10.01
C HIS A 229 -14.86 15.27 10.04
N GLY A 230 -15.26 16.48 9.61
CA GLY A 230 -14.46 17.70 9.76
C GLY A 230 -13.47 17.99 8.63
N ALA A 231 -13.51 17.26 7.51
CA ALA A 231 -12.70 17.58 6.34
C ALA A 231 -13.09 18.95 5.76
N THR A 232 -12.09 19.72 5.30
CA THR A 232 -12.29 21.02 4.64
C THR A 232 -11.54 21.09 3.30
N GLU A 233 -11.91 22.07 2.47
CA GLU A 233 -11.22 22.35 1.20
C GLU A 233 -10.04 23.31 1.36
N GLU A 234 -9.89 23.89 2.56
CA GLU A 234 -8.85 24.87 2.84
C GLU A 234 -7.47 24.23 2.83
N LYS A 235 -6.49 24.94 2.27
CA LYS A 235 -5.10 24.47 2.31
C LYS A 235 -4.64 24.39 3.77
N PHE A 236 -3.98 23.29 4.09
CA PHE A 236 -3.20 23.17 5.32
C PHE A 236 -2.25 24.36 5.46
N LYS A 237 -2.37 25.08 6.57
CA LYS A 237 -1.38 26.06 7.01
C LYS A 237 -0.32 25.27 7.77
N PHE A 238 0.74 24.88 7.07
CA PHE A 238 1.93 24.29 7.67
C PHE A 238 2.86 25.39 8.18
#